data_AF-A0A1F8LR03-F1
#
_entry.id   AF-A0A1F8LR03-F1
#
_cell.length_a   1.000
_cell.length_b   1.000
_cell.length_c   1.000
_cell.angle_alpha   90.00
_cell.angle_beta   90.00
_cell.angle_gamma   90.00
#
_symmetry.space_group_name_H-M   'P 1'
#
loop_
_entity.id
_entity.type
_entity.pdbx_description
1 polymer ?
#
loop_
_entity_poly.entity_id
_entity_poly.type
_entity_poly.pdbx_seq_one_letter_code
_entity_poly.pdbx_strand_id
1 'polypeptide(L)'
;MKVERQIEQIIDAQLPAIFDGAETVESILVRYPQIAGELRPRLEAAFWLRQAAQGADPRPGFVISSRKYLESHIESMQPRGLWQRLFRRYTPQRWVFNIASPVLVALLLVALLNSLVLSARLSIPGDTLYSSKLLIEDIQLALTFDQVDKTELYIQISRERTTEFVELVLEGDYEYLPTAANRLESEIIASLHSLNDFPINGLGEEQAMAANLRDTLSNEIFMLNVLKGTTPPSAYPGIELAIQVAQSGLMALR
;
A
#
# COMPACT_ATOMS: atom_id res chain seq x y z
N MET A 1 -13.23 61.73 -9.43
CA MET A 1 -13.75 60.39 -9.08
C MET A 1 -15.28 60.24 -9.12
N LYS A 2 -16.11 60.91 -8.27
CA LYS A 2 -17.59 60.74 -8.34
C LYS A 2 -18.21 61.32 -9.61
N VAL A 3 -17.80 62.54 -10.01
CA VAL A 3 -18.32 63.23 -11.19
C VAL A 3 -17.93 62.53 -12.50
N GLU A 4 -16.70 62.02 -12.61
CA GLU A 4 -16.24 61.28 -13.81
C GLU A 4 -17.05 60.01 -14.05
N ARG A 5 -17.26 59.19 -13.00
CA ARG A 5 -18.11 57.99 -13.12
C ARG A 5 -19.55 58.34 -13.48
N GLN A 6 -20.06 59.46 -12.96
CA GLN A 6 -21.41 59.92 -13.29
C GLN A 6 -21.52 60.35 -14.75
N ILE A 7 -20.50 61.04 -15.29
CA ILE A 7 -20.42 61.38 -16.71
C ILE A 7 -20.35 60.11 -17.58
N GLU A 8 -19.50 59.14 -17.22
CA GLU A 8 -19.40 57.86 -17.93
C GLU A 8 -20.75 57.12 -17.97
N GLN A 9 -21.43 57.02 -16.83
CA GLN A 9 -22.75 56.39 -16.74
C GLN A 9 -23.81 57.07 -17.61
N ILE A 10 -23.79 58.41 -17.66
CA ILE A 10 -24.73 59.17 -18.50
C ILE A 10 -24.43 58.93 -19.98
N ILE A 11 -23.15 58.92 -20.37
CA ILE A 11 -22.74 58.62 -21.75
C ILE A 11 -23.20 57.21 -22.12
N ASP A 12 -22.88 56.19 -21.32
CA ASP A 12 -23.23 54.80 -21.61
C ASP A 12 -24.75 54.58 -21.73
N ALA A 13 -25.54 55.27 -20.88
CA ALA A 13 -26.99 55.14 -20.88
C ALA A 13 -27.67 55.88 -22.04
N GLN A 14 -27.19 57.07 -22.41
CA GLN A 14 -27.89 57.95 -23.36
C GLN A 14 -27.35 57.85 -24.79
N LEU A 15 -26.09 57.42 -24.97
CA LEU A 15 -25.47 57.30 -26.28
C LEU A 15 -26.25 56.39 -27.26
N PRO A 16 -26.88 55.27 -26.86
CA PRO A 16 -27.73 54.49 -27.75
C PRO A 16 -28.94 55.29 -28.27
N ALA A 17 -29.62 56.03 -27.39
CA ALA A 17 -30.81 56.82 -27.76
C ALA A 17 -30.48 57.99 -28.70
N ILE A 18 -29.30 58.61 -28.54
CA ILE A 18 -28.80 59.62 -29.49
C ILE A 18 -28.51 58.96 -30.85
N PHE A 19 -27.89 57.79 -30.83
CA PHE A 19 -27.50 57.08 -32.04
C PHE A 19 -28.71 56.60 -32.86
N ASP A 20 -29.77 56.15 -32.17
CA ASP A 20 -31.03 55.73 -32.77
C ASP A 20 -31.93 56.93 -33.20
N GLY A 21 -31.46 58.17 -32.99
CA GLY A 21 -32.14 59.41 -33.37
C GLY A 21 -33.32 59.79 -32.47
N ALA A 22 -33.50 59.13 -31.33
CA ALA A 22 -34.59 59.37 -30.39
C ALA A 22 -34.33 60.57 -29.47
N GLU A 23 -33.06 60.91 -29.22
CA GLU A 23 -32.64 62.07 -28.44
C GLU A 23 -31.52 62.85 -29.14
N THR A 24 -31.36 64.13 -28.79
CA THR A 24 -30.25 64.98 -29.28
C THR A 24 -29.28 65.30 -28.15
N VAL A 25 -28.02 65.59 -28.49
CA VAL A 25 -26.98 66.00 -27.52
C VAL A 25 -27.48 67.15 -26.64
N GLU A 26 -28.14 68.12 -27.26
CA GLU A 26 -28.70 69.32 -26.65
C GLU A 26 -29.81 68.97 -25.64
N SER A 27 -30.68 68.02 -25.97
CA SER A 27 -31.75 67.57 -25.07
C SER A 27 -31.24 66.91 -23.78
N ILE A 28 -30.06 66.28 -23.84
CA ILE A 28 -29.41 65.64 -22.69
C ILE A 28 -28.68 66.68 -21.85
N LEU A 29 -28.03 67.66 -22.49
CA LEU A 29 -27.35 68.75 -21.78
C LEU A 29 -28.33 69.62 -20.97
N VAL A 30 -29.55 69.82 -21.47
CA VAL A 30 -30.64 70.51 -20.73
C VAL A 30 -31.06 69.73 -19.48
N ARG A 31 -31.00 68.40 -19.52
CA ARG A 31 -31.37 67.52 -18.40
C ARG A 31 -30.28 67.47 -17.31
N TYR A 32 -29.04 67.81 -17.67
CA TYR A 32 -27.88 67.81 -16.76
C TYR A 32 -27.09 69.14 -16.81
N PRO A 33 -27.72 70.28 -16.48
CA PRO A 33 -27.11 71.61 -16.68
C PRO A 33 -25.86 71.83 -15.80
N GLN A 34 -25.82 71.17 -14.64
CA GLN A 34 -24.74 71.25 -13.65
C GLN A 34 -23.41 70.62 -14.08
N ILE A 35 -23.40 69.76 -15.11
CA ILE A 35 -22.19 69.10 -15.65
C ILE A 35 -22.05 69.28 -17.17
N ALA A 36 -22.90 70.12 -17.78
CA ALA A 36 -23.02 70.24 -19.23
C ALA A 36 -21.71 70.65 -19.92
N GLY A 37 -20.90 71.50 -19.27
CA GLY A 37 -19.61 71.95 -19.82
C GLY A 37 -18.59 70.82 -20.01
N GLU A 38 -18.57 69.83 -19.13
CA GLU A 38 -17.66 68.67 -19.23
C GLU A 38 -18.28 67.49 -19.99
N LEU A 39 -19.61 67.34 -19.91
CA LEU A 39 -20.35 66.25 -20.56
C LEU A 39 -20.36 66.40 -22.08
N ARG A 40 -20.55 67.63 -22.59
CA ARG A 40 -20.67 67.91 -24.03
C ARG A 40 -19.52 67.35 -24.88
N PRO A 41 -18.24 67.73 -24.65
CA PRO A 41 -17.14 67.28 -25.52
C PRO A 41 -16.94 65.76 -25.46
N ARG A 42 -17.23 65.13 -24.32
CA ARG A 42 -17.10 63.67 -24.15
C ARG A 42 -18.21 62.91 -24.86
N LEU A 43 -19.44 63.42 -24.81
CA LEU A 43 -20.59 62.85 -25.50
C LEU A 43 -20.44 62.96 -27.02
N GLU A 44 -19.98 64.11 -27.52
CA GLU A 44 -19.67 64.33 -28.94
C GLU A 44 -18.55 63.39 -29.42
N ALA A 45 -17.48 63.23 -28.63
CA ALA A 45 -16.40 62.29 -28.94
C ALA A 45 -16.86 60.83 -28.95
N ALA A 46 -17.68 60.42 -27.99
CA ALA A 46 -18.23 59.07 -27.93
C ALA A 46 -19.17 58.78 -29.12
N PHE A 47 -19.99 59.76 -29.50
CA PHE A 47 -20.84 59.68 -30.69
C PHE A 47 -20.01 59.52 -31.97
N TRP A 48 -18.98 60.35 -32.15
CA TRP A 48 -18.08 60.27 -33.30
C TRP A 48 -17.35 58.93 -33.38
N LEU A 49 -16.82 58.41 -32.25
CA LEU A 49 -16.14 57.12 -32.19
C LEU A 49 -17.09 55.96 -32.55
N ARG A 50 -18.33 55.99 -32.04
CA ARG A 50 -19.32 54.95 -32.34
C ARG A 50 -19.77 54.99 -33.79
N GLN A 51 -19.93 56.18 -34.36
CA GLN A 51 -20.23 56.37 -35.78
C GLN A 51 -19.08 55.84 -36.66
N ALA A 52 -17.83 56.15 -36.31
CA ALA A 52 -16.66 55.63 -37.01
C ALA A 52 -16.55 54.10 -36.92
N ALA A 53 -16.91 53.51 -35.76
CA ALA A 53 -16.91 52.07 -35.56
C ALA A 53 -17.97 51.34 -36.42
N GLN A 54 -19.14 51.94 -36.67
CA GLN A 54 -20.15 51.34 -37.55
C GLN A 54 -19.73 51.30 -39.03
N GLY A 55 -18.87 52.21 -39.46
CA GLY A 55 -18.27 52.17 -40.80
C GLY A 55 -17.07 51.23 -40.92
N ALA A 56 -16.59 50.67 -39.81
CA ALA A 56 -15.42 49.81 -39.76
C ALA A 56 -15.85 48.34 -39.67
N ASP A 57 -15.97 47.67 -40.81
CA ASP A 57 -16.15 46.22 -40.82
C ASP A 57 -14.85 45.55 -40.32
N PRO A 58 -14.89 44.60 -39.37
CA PRO A 58 -13.73 43.78 -39.06
C PRO A 58 -13.13 43.19 -40.34
N ARG A 59 -11.79 43.21 -40.45
CA ARG A 59 -11.08 42.61 -41.59
C ARG A 59 -11.59 41.17 -41.80
N PRO A 60 -11.82 40.74 -43.06
CA PRO A 60 -12.24 39.37 -43.35
C PRO A 60 -11.35 38.34 -42.63
N GLY A 61 -11.96 37.45 -41.86
CA GLY A 61 -11.27 36.43 -41.06
C GLY A 61 -10.84 36.85 -39.65
N PHE A 62 -10.98 38.13 -39.26
CA PHE A 62 -10.59 38.63 -37.93
C PHE A 62 -11.34 37.93 -36.79
N VAL A 63 -12.64 37.64 -36.97
CA VAL A 63 -13.45 36.93 -35.96
C VAL A 63 -12.95 35.49 -35.77
N ILE A 64 -12.58 34.82 -36.87
CA ILE A 64 -12.06 33.44 -36.86
C ILE A 64 -10.68 33.41 -36.20
N SER A 65 -9.78 34.34 -36.55
CA SER A 65 -8.44 34.42 -35.95
C SER A 65 -8.48 34.80 -34.48
N SER A 66 -9.34 35.74 -34.09
CA SER A 66 -9.49 36.17 -32.69
C SER A 66 -10.07 35.07 -31.82
N ARG A 67 -11.05 34.31 -32.34
CA ARG A 67 -11.57 33.11 -31.65
C ARG A 67 -10.49 32.06 -31.44
N LYS A 68 -9.71 31.74 -32.48
CA LYS A 68 -8.62 30.77 -32.40
C LYS A 68 -7.52 31.20 -31.43
N TYR A 69 -7.21 32.49 -31.39
CA TYR A 69 -6.28 33.07 -30.43
C TYR A 69 -6.80 32.94 -28.99
N LEU A 70 -8.06 33.29 -28.73
CA LEU A 70 -8.72 33.14 -27.43
C LEU A 70 -8.78 31.70 -26.95
N GLU A 71 -9.16 30.76 -27.82
CA GLU A 71 -9.18 29.32 -27.51
C GLU A 71 -7.78 28.85 -27.09
N SER A 72 -6.74 29.24 -27.82
CA SER A 72 -5.35 28.88 -27.48
C SER A 72 -4.86 29.51 -26.16
N HIS A 73 -5.28 30.73 -25.86
CA HIS A 73 -4.89 31.43 -24.64
C HIS A 73 -5.63 30.86 -23.41
N ILE A 74 -6.92 30.53 -23.55
CA ILE A 74 -7.72 29.89 -22.50
C ILE A 74 -7.19 28.48 -22.21
N GLU A 75 -6.78 27.72 -23.23
CA GLU A 75 -6.12 26.41 -23.04
C GLU A 75 -4.78 26.52 -22.30
N SER A 76 -4.06 27.63 -22.46
CA SER A 76 -2.78 27.87 -21.77
C SER A 76 -2.95 28.40 -20.34
N MET A 77 -4.11 29.00 -20.03
CA MET A 77 -4.43 29.55 -18.70
C MET A 77 -5.15 28.54 -17.79
N GLN A 78 -5.59 27.39 -18.29
CA GLN A 78 -6.07 26.31 -17.42
C GLN A 78 -4.88 25.65 -16.72
N PRO A 79 -4.79 25.68 -15.38
CA PRO A 79 -3.75 24.97 -14.66
C PRO A 79 -3.99 23.47 -14.87
N ARG A 80 -3.24 22.87 -15.80
CA ARG A 80 -3.22 21.44 -16.03
C ARG A 80 -2.56 20.78 -14.82
N GLY A 81 -3.37 20.49 -13.80
CA GLY A 81 -2.93 19.76 -12.62
C GLY A 81 -2.31 18.42 -13.02
N LEU A 82 -1.25 18.02 -12.31
CA LEU A 82 -0.56 16.73 -12.47
C LEU A 82 -1.54 15.54 -12.57
N TRP A 83 -2.67 15.64 -11.89
CA TRP A 83 -3.78 14.69 -11.92
C TRP A 83 -4.41 14.48 -13.32
N GLN A 84 -4.57 15.51 -14.15
CA GLN A 84 -5.12 15.34 -15.50
C GLN A 84 -4.15 14.64 -16.47
N ARG A 85 -2.83 14.76 -16.26
CA ARG A 85 -1.83 14.02 -17.05
C ARG A 85 -1.78 12.54 -16.70
N LEU A 86 -2.04 12.19 -15.44
CA LEU A 86 -2.30 10.81 -15.04
C LEU A 86 -3.60 10.34 -15.72
N PHE A 87 -4.72 11.06 -15.55
CA PHE A 87 -6.06 10.61 -15.96
C PHE A 87 -6.41 10.66 -17.47
N ARG A 88 -5.57 11.23 -18.34
CA ARG A 88 -5.89 11.36 -19.78
C ARG A 88 -5.34 10.24 -20.68
N ARG A 89 -4.64 9.24 -20.12
CA ARG A 89 -4.24 8.00 -20.83
C ARG A 89 -5.16 6.81 -20.55
N TYR A 90 -6.37 7.07 -20.06
CA TYR A 90 -7.30 6.04 -19.62
C TYR A 90 -8.35 5.73 -20.70
N THR A 91 -7.99 4.84 -21.62
CA THR A 91 -8.95 4.11 -22.46
C THR A 91 -9.46 2.88 -21.70
N PRO A 92 -10.80 2.67 -21.59
CA PRO A 92 -11.40 1.60 -20.77
C PRO A 92 -11.00 0.17 -21.19
N GLN A 93 -10.56 -0.01 -22.44
CA GLN A 93 -10.15 -1.32 -22.96
C GLN A 93 -8.77 -1.81 -22.45
N ARG A 94 -7.96 -0.92 -21.84
CA ARG A 94 -6.66 -1.30 -21.25
C ARG A 94 -6.74 -1.61 -19.74
N TRP A 95 -7.84 -1.30 -19.07
CA TRP A 95 -8.00 -1.56 -17.62
C TRP A 95 -8.19 -3.04 -17.30
N VAL A 96 -8.93 -3.77 -18.14
CA VAL A 96 -9.07 -5.23 -17.98
C VAL A 96 -7.69 -5.90 -18.07
N PHE A 97 -6.83 -5.49 -19.00
CA PHE A 97 -5.47 -6.04 -19.11
C PHE A 97 -4.50 -5.53 -18.04
N ASN A 98 -4.60 -4.28 -17.57
CA ASN A 98 -3.65 -3.71 -16.60
C ASN A 98 -3.89 -4.13 -15.14
N ILE A 99 -5.07 -4.63 -14.76
CA ILE A 99 -5.32 -5.22 -13.43
C ILE A 99 -5.38 -6.74 -13.51
N ALA A 100 -5.96 -7.32 -14.57
CA ALA A 100 -5.98 -8.78 -14.70
C ALA A 100 -4.56 -9.36 -14.84
N SER A 101 -3.62 -8.64 -15.48
CA SER A 101 -2.23 -9.11 -15.59
C SER A 101 -1.51 -9.20 -14.23
N PRO A 102 -1.42 -8.15 -13.39
CA PRO A 102 -0.73 -8.26 -12.10
C PRO A 102 -1.48 -9.17 -11.11
N VAL A 103 -2.82 -9.21 -11.14
CA VAL A 103 -3.58 -10.13 -10.27
C VAL A 103 -3.40 -11.58 -10.71
N LEU A 104 -3.42 -11.87 -12.02
CA LEU A 104 -3.16 -13.22 -12.53
C LEU A 104 -1.71 -13.64 -12.29
N VAL A 105 -0.74 -12.73 -12.46
CA VAL A 105 0.66 -12.98 -12.13
C VAL A 105 0.84 -13.17 -10.63
N ALA A 106 0.16 -12.39 -9.78
CA ALA A 106 0.17 -12.58 -8.33
C ALA A 106 -0.48 -13.91 -7.93
N LEU A 107 -1.61 -14.29 -8.53
CA LEU A 107 -2.26 -15.57 -8.29
C LEU A 107 -1.40 -16.75 -8.78
N LEU A 108 -0.73 -16.62 -9.93
CA LEU A 108 0.23 -17.60 -10.41
C LEU A 108 1.46 -17.69 -9.51
N LEU A 109 1.98 -16.55 -9.04
CA LEU A 109 3.06 -16.49 -8.06
C LEU A 109 2.63 -17.17 -6.75
N VAL A 110 1.45 -16.86 -6.23
CA VAL A 110 0.91 -17.50 -5.03
C VAL A 110 0.71 -19.00 -5.25
N ALA A 111 0.24 -19.43 -6.43
CA ALA A 111 0.10 -20.85 -6.76
C ALA A 111 1.46 -21.58 -6.86
N LEU A 112 2.45 -20.96 -7.51
CA LEU A 112 3.83 -21.47 -7.61
C LEU A 112 4.50 -21.52 -6.23
N LEU A 113 4.34 -20.46 -5.44
CA LEU A 113 4.86 -20.37 -4.07
C LEU A 113 4.16 -21.37 -3.16
N ASN A 114 2.85 -21.62 -3.31
CA ASN A 114 2.13 -22.63 -2.53
C ASN A 114 2.68 -24.04 -2.76
N SER A 115 3.04 -24.38 -4.01
CA SER A 115 3.70 -25.66 -4.30
C SER A 115 5.07 -25.75 -3.62
N LEU A 116 5.83 -24.65 -3.63
CA LEU A 116 7.15 -24.58 -3.01
C LEU A 116 7.07 -24.66 -1.47
N VAL A 117 6.07 -24.01 -0.88
CA VAL A 117 5.80 -24.03 0.57
C VAL A 117 5.42 -25.44 1.03
N LEU A 118 4.60 -26.16 0.26
CA LEU A 118 4.21 -27.53 0.61
C LEU A 118 5.43 -28.46 0.58
N SER A 119 6.28 -28.35 -0.44
CA SER A 119 7.52 -29.13 -0.54
C SER A 119 8.55 -28.73 0.53
N ALA A 120 8.66 -27.44 0.87
CA ALA A 120 9.54 -26.99 1.93
C ALA A 120 9.10 -27.52 3.30
N ARG A 121 7.79 -27.60 3.59
CA ARG A 121 7.30 -28.15 4.86
C ARG A 121 7.73 -29.60 5.12
N LEU A 122 7.85 -30.39 4.05
CA LEU A 122 8.29 -31.79 4.12
C LEU A 122 9.82 -31.95 4.06
N SER A 123 10.58 -30.87 3.94
CA SER A 123 12.03 -30.96 3.84
C SER A 123 12.69 -31.18 5.19
N ILE A 124 13.79 -31.94 5.18
CA ILE A 124 14.60 -32.29 6.35
C ILE A 124 16.00 -31.67 6.26
N PRO A 125 16.77 -31.63 7.36
CA PRO A 125 18.15 -31.17 7.32
C PRO A 125 18.95 -31.90 6.24
N GLY A 126 19.53 -31.14 5.29
CA GLY A 126 20.24 -31.69 4.13
C GLY A 126 19.52 -31.38 2.81
N ASP A 127 18.21 -31.19 2.85
CA ASP A 127 17.42 -30.86 1.66
C ASP A 127 17.64 -29.44 1.15
N THR A 128 17.53 -29.28 -0.17
CA THR A 128 17.65 -27.98 -0.85
C THR A 128 16.64 -26.93 -0.38
N LEU A 129 15.43 -27.35 0.02
CA LEU A 129 14.35 -26.46 0.46
C LEU A 129 14.30 -26.26 1.98
N TYR A 130 15.20 -26.88 2.74
CA TYR A 130 15.19 -26.80 4.20
C TYR A 130 15.37 -25.37 4.71
N SER A 131 16.25 -24.58 4.08
CA SER A 131 16.38 -23.15 4.42
C SER A 131 15.09 -22.36 4.19
N SER A 132 14.26 -22.79 3.23
CA SER A 132 12.96 -22.17 2.98
C SER A 132 11.94 -22.55 4.05
N LYS A 133 11.98 -23.80 4.56
CA LYS A 133 11.18 -24.25 5.70
C LYS A 133 11.40 -23.36 6.92
N LEU A 134 12.66 -23.17 7.29
CA LEU A 134 13.04 -22.34 8.44
C LEU A 134 12.56 -20.90 8.30
N LEU A 135 12.74 -20.28 7.12
CA LEU A 135 12.24 -18.93 6.87
C LEU A 135 10.70 -18.83 7.00
N ILE A 136 9.98 -19.86 6.58
CA ILE A 136 8.52 -19.90 6.69
C ILE A 136 8.08 -20.01 8.17
N GLU A 137 8.78 -20.81 8.97
CA GLU A 137 8.56 -20.92 10.42
C GLU A 137 8.88 -19.61 11.14
N ASP A 138 10.01 -18.96 10.82
CA ASP A 138 10.40 -17.66 11.36
C ASP A 138 9.35 -16.57 11.06
N ILE A 139 8.83 -16.54 9.84
CA ILE A 139 7.77 -15.61 9.45
C ILE A 139 6.49 -15.90 10.23
N GLN A 140 6.13 -17.17 10.44
CA GLN A 140 4.96 -17.54 11.25
C GLN A 140 5.15 -17.05 12.69
N LEU A 141 6.29 -17.33 13.31
CA LEU A 141 6.61 -16.87 14.66
C LEU A 141 6.61 -15.33 14.79
N ALA A 142 7.07 -14.61 13.77
CA ALA A 142 7.08 -13.15 13.75
C ALA A 142 5.69 -12.54 13.59
N LEU A 143 4.76 -13.25 12.95
CA LEU A 143 3.38 -12.81 12.74
C LEU A 143 2.42 -13.29 13.84
N THR A 144 2.84 -14.22 14.70
CA THR A 144 2.08 -14.66 15.87
C THR A 144 2.34 -13.74 17.06
N PHE A 145 1.35 -12.89 17.35
CA PHE A 145 1.45 -11.89 18.41
C PHE A 145 0.92 -12.37 19.77
N ASP A 146 -0.04 -13.28 19.77
CA ASP A 146 -0.60 -13.83 20.99
C ASP A 146 0.41 -14.78 21.66
N GLN A 147 0.59 -14.66 22.98
CA GLN A 147 1.62 -15.39 23.72
C GLN A 147 1.28 -16.89 23.85
N VAL A 148 0.00 -17.22 23.94
CA VAL A 148 -0.50 -18.60 23.99
C VAL A 148 -0.22 -19.27 22.65
N ASP A 149 -0.67 -18.64 21.56
CA ASP A 149 -0.47 -19.14 20.20
C ASP A 149 1.03 -19.27 19.84
N LYS A 150 1.85 -18.29 20.27
CA LYS A 150 3.29 -18.31 20.01
C LYS A 150 4.00 -19.45 20.73
N THR A 151 3.62 -19.70 21.98
CA THR A 151 4.17 -20.81 22.76
C THR A 151 3.73 -22.15 22.18
N GLU A 152 2.48 -22.27 21.75
CA GLU A 152 1.98 -23.45 21.05
C GLU A 152 2.77 -23.69 19.75
N LEU A 153 3.07 -22.65 18.98
CA LEU A 153 3.85 -22.75 17.75
C LEU A 153 5.29 -23.25 18.02
N TYR A 154 5.98 -22.75 19.05
CA TYR A 154 7.29 -23.28 19.43
C TYR A 154 7.23 -24.77 19.82
N ILE A 155 6.21 -25.17 20.59
CA ILE A 155 5.99 -26.58 20.95
C ILE A 155 5.76 -27.43 19.69
N GLN A 156 4.98 -26.93 18.72
CA GLN A 156 4.76 -27.63 17.47
C GLN A 156 6.06 -27.80 16.67
N ILE A 157 6.87 -26.74 16.56
CA ILE A 157 8.15 -26.80 15.83
C ILE A 157 9.10 -27.81 16.51
N SER A 158 9.13 -27.89 17.85
CA SER A 158 9.89 -28.93 18.57
C SER A 158 9.49 -30.35 18.16
N ARG A 159 8.17 -30.62 18.05
CA ARG A 159 7.66 -31.92 17.57
C ARG A 159 8.08 -32.20 16.13
N GLU A 160 8.09 -31.18 15.28
CA GLU A 160 8.57 -31.29 13.90
C GLU A 160 10.06 -31.65 13.87
N ARG A 161 10.90 -31.05 14.73
CA ARG A 161 12.31 -31.46 14.83
C ARG A 161 12.47 -32.92 15.22
N THR A 162 11.67 -33.42 16.15
CA THR A 162 11.70 -34.86 16.50
C THR A 162 11.24 -35.75 15.34
N THR A 163 10.33 -35.27 14.49
CA THR A 163 9.94 -35.99 13.26
C THR A 163 11.06 -35.99 12.23
N GLU A 164 11.78 -34.87 12.06
CA GLU A 164 12.98 -34.80 11.21
C GLU A 164 14.04 -35.83 11.62
N PHE A 165 14.21 -36.10 12.93
CA PHE A 165 15.08 -37.18 13.41
C PHE A 165 14.68 -38.56 12.90
N VAL A 166 13.38 -38.86 12.90
CA VAL A 166 12.86 -40.13 12.40
C VAL A 166 13.15 -40.24 10.90
N GLU A 167 12.90 -39.19 10.14
CA GLU A 167 13.14 -39.15 8.69
C GLU A 167 14.63 -39.29 8.35
N LEU A 168 15.51 -38.52 8.99
CA LEU A 168 16.97 -38.64 8.83
C LEU A 168 17.46 -40.06 9.10
N VAL A 169 16.88 -40.73 10.10
CA VAL A 169 17.24 -42.12 10.41
C VAL A 169 16.76 -43.09 9.34
N LEU A 170 15.54 -42.89 8.82
CA LEU A 170 14.95 -43.73 7.79
C LEU A 170 15.69 -43.59 6.45
N GLU A 171 16.15 -42.38 6.13
CA GLU A 171 16.92 -42.09 4.91
C GLU A 171 18.41 -42.47 5.04
N GLY A 172 18.89 -42.65 6.27
CA GLY A 172 20.27 -43.04 6.55
C GLY A 172 21.24 -41.86 6.62
N ASP A 173 20.72 -40.64 6.68
CA ASP A 173 21.47 -39.38 6.68
C ASP A 173 21.95 -39.00 8.08
N TYR A 174 22.72 -39.92 8.69
CA TYR A 174 23.20 -39.77 10.06
C TYR A 174 24.14 -38.58 10.27
N GLU A 175 24.73 -38.06 9.20
CA GLU A 175 25.61 -36.89 9.23
C GLU A 175 24.90 -35.61 9.69
N TYR A 176 23.58 -35.50 9.47
CA TYR A 176 22.80 -34.33 9.88
C TYR A 176 22.22 -34.42 11.28
N LEU A 177 22.21 -35.60 11.92
CA LEU A 177 21.64 -35.80 13.26
C LEU A 177 22.23 -34.87 14.34
N PRO A 178 23.55 -34.60 14.39
CA PRO A 178 24.09 -33.64 15.37
C PRO A 178 23.56 -32.22 15.14
N THR A 179 23.41 -31.80 13.88
CA THR A 179 22.86 -30.48 13.56
C THR A 179 21.37 -30.39 13.89
N ALA A 180 20.62 -31.47 13.66
CA ALA A 180 19.22 -31.58 14.06
C ALA A 180 19.08 -31.51 15.59
N ALA A 181 20.01 -32.10 16.35
CA ALA A 181 19.99 -32.05 17.82
C ALA A 181 20.16 -30.63 18.36
N ASN A 182 21.10 -29.88 17.80
CA ASN A 182 21.31 -28.47 18.16
C ASN A 182 20.08 -27.60 17.83
N ARG A 183 19.37 -27.91 16.74
CA ARG A 183 18.11 -27.24 16.41
C ARG A 183 17.01 -27.58 17.39
N LEU A 184 16.82 -28.85 17.72
CA LEU A 184 15.88 -29.28 18.76
C LEU A 184 16.17 -28.56 20.09
N GLU A 185 17.45 -28.44 20.47
CA GLU A 185 17.85 -27.66 21.66
C GLU A 185 17.39 -26.20 21.58
N SER A 186 17.62 -25.56 20.44
CA SER A 186 17.24 -24.16 20.22
C SER A 186 15.72 -23.98 20.35
N GLU A 187 14.92 -24.88 19.79
CA GLU A 187 13.44 -24.82 19.85
C GLU A 187 12.92 -25.10 21.26
N ILE A 188 13.53 -26.02 22.00
CA ILE A 188 13.17 -26.30 23.39
C ILE A 188 13.49 -25.10 24.28
N ILE A 189 14.66 -24.49 24.10
CA ILE A 189 15.03 -23.26 24.83
C ILE A 189 14.06 -22.12 24.49
N ALA A 190 13.70 -21.95 23.22
CA ALA A 190 12.73 -20.94 22.80
C ALA A 190 11.34 -21.19 23.41
N SER A 191 10.90 -22.45 23.46
CA SER A 191 9.64 -22.86 24.11
C SER A 191 9.64 -22.52 25.61
N LEU A 192 10.74 -22.84 26.31
CA LEU A 192 10.91 -22.52 27.73
C LEU A 192 10.95 -21.01 27.99
N HIS A 193 11.63 -20.25 27.12
CA HIS A 193 11.64 -18.79 27.22
C HIS A 193 10.24 -18.21 27.02
N SER A 194 9.51 -18.71 26.01
CA SER A 194 8.14 -18.28 25.71
C SER A 194 7.17 -18.55 26.88
N LEU A 195 7.38 -19.62 27.66
CA LEU A 195 6.61 -19.85 28.88
C LEU A 195 6.88 -18.80 29.96
N ASN A 196 8.12 -18.34 30.10
CA ASN A 196 8.47 -17.31 31.09
C ASN A 196 7.98 -15.91 30.71
N ASP A 197 7.62 -15.69 29.45
CA ASP A 197 7.16 -14.40 28.92
C ASP A 197 5.64 -14.17 29.16
N PHE A 198 4.94 -15.09 29.82
CA PHE A 198 3.51 -14.95 30.10
C PHE A 198 3.21 -13.76 31.04
N PRO A 199 2.11 -13.02 30.80
CA PRO A 199 1.70 -11.95 31.69
C PRO A 199 1.23 -12.52 33.04
N ILE A 200 1.39 -11.74 34.13
CA ILE A 200 1.02 -12.12 35.51
C ILE A 200 -0.45 -12.61 35.63
N ASN A 201 -1.34 -12.14 34.76
CA ASN A 201 -2.75 -12.54 34.77
C ASN A 201 -3.02 -13.88 34.04
N GLY A 202 -2.03 -14.42 33.33
CA GLY A 202 -2.11 -15.61 32.48
C GLY A 202 -1.62 -16.89 33.14
N LEU A 203 -1.48 -16.94 34.48
CA LEU A 203 -0.91 -18.10 35.21
C LEU A 203 -1.59 -19.44 34.88
N GLY A 204 -2.90 -19.43 34.58
CA GLY A 204 -3.62 -20.64 34.18
C GLY A 204 -3.23 -21.14 32.77
N GLU A 205 -3.02 -20.22 31.84
CA GLU A 205 -2.58 -20.53 30.46
C GLU A 205 -1.12 -20.97 30.44
N GLU A 206 -0.27 -20.31 31.23
CA GLU A 206 1.12 -20.69 31.44
C GLU A 206 1.22 -22.13 31.98
N GLN A 207 0.44 -22.47 33.01
CA GLN A 207 0.42 -23.83 33.57
C GLN A 207 -0.06 -24.88 32.55
N ALA A 208 -1.08 -24.54 31.74
CA ALA A 208 -1.57 -25.42 30.68
C ALA A 208 -0.50 -25.63 29.60
N MET A 209 0.20 -24.57 29.18
CA MET A 209 1.26 -24.66 28.19
C MET A 209 2.50 -25.36 28.72
N ALA A 210 2.87 -25.15 29.98
CA ALA A 210 3.94 -25.88 30.64
C ALA A 210 3.62 -27.38 30.77
N ALA A 211 2.36 -27.75 31.02
CA ALA A 211 1.91 -29.14 30.99
C ALA A 211 2.02 -29.73 29.58
N ASN A 212 1.56 -29.02 28.55
CA ASN A 212 1.67 -29.44 27.15
C ASN A 212 3.14 -29.65 26.72
N LEU A 213 4.04 -28.72 27.06
CA LEU A 213 5.46 -28.87 26.77
C LEU A 213 6.06 -30.07 27.52
N ARG A 214 5.69 -30.29 28.79
CA ARG A 214 6.14 -31.45 29.57
C ARG A 214 5.72 -32.79 28.92
N ASP A 215 4.47 -32.88 28.47
CA ASP A 215 3.96 -34.06 27.78
C ASP A 215 4.66 -34.26 26.43
N THR A 216 4.90 -33.15 25.70
CA THR A 216 5.63 -33.15 24.43
C THR A 216 7.04 -33.68 24.61
N LEU A 217 7.83 -33.10 25.51
CA LEU A 217 9.21 -33.53 25.79
C LEU A 217 9.26 -34.98 26.26
N SER A 218 8.29 -35.43 27.05
CA SER A 218 8.21 -36.84 27.47
C SER A 218 8.02 -37.78 26.29
N ASN A 219 7.15 -37.42 25.34
CA ASN A 219 6.93 -38.17 24.11
C ASN A 219 8.17 -38.14 23.19
N GLU A 220 8.83 -37.00 23.06
CA GLU A 220 10.05 -36.86 22.27
C GLU A 220 11.18 -37.72 22.82
N ILE A 221 11.41 -37.69 24.15
CA ILE A 221 12.38 -38.57 24.81
C ILE A 221 12.05 -40.04 24.53
N PHE A 222 10.78 -40.44 24.62
CA PHE A 222 10.37 -41.80 24.32
C PHE A 222 10.69 -42.17 22.86
N MET A 223 10.29 -41.33 21.90
CA MET A 223 10.52 -41.55 20.47
C MET A 223 12.02 -41.65 20.14
N LEU A 224 12.84 -40.75 20.67
CA LEU A 224 14.28 -40.74 20.45
C LEU A 224 14.95 -41.98 21.08
N ASN A 225 14.48 -42.46 22.22
CA ASN A 225 14.97 -43.72 22.81
C ASN A 225 14.60 -44.93 21.95
N VAL A 226 13.37 -44.98 21.42
CA VAL A 226 12.96 -46.03 20.46
C VAL A 226 13.85 -45.98 19.22
N LEU A 227 14.07 -44.79 18.67
CA LEU A 227 14.89 -44.56 17.48
C LEU A 227 16.35 -44.99 17.70
N LYS A 228 16.93 -44.69 18.87
CA LYS A 228 18.26 -45.17 19.24
C LYS A 228 18.32 -46.71 19.29
N GLY A 229 17.27 -47.36 19.78
CA GLY A 229 17.18 -48.82 19.87
C GLY A 229 17.05 -49.53 18.51
N THR A 230 16.64 -48.82 17.46
CA THR A 230 16.42 -49.36 16.11
C THR A 230 17.45 -48.92 15.07
N THR A 231 18.46 -48.13 15.48
CA THR A 231 19.46 -47.54 14.57
C THR A 231 20.86 -48.12 14.72
N PRO A 232 21.70 -48.01 13.68
CA PRO A 232 23.11 -48.40 13.77
C PRO A 232 23.91 -47.46 14.70
N PRO A 233 25.05 -47.92 15.24
CA PRO A 233 25.90 -47.12 16.15
C PRO A 233 26.39 -45.78 15.57
N SER A 234 26.42 -45.63 14.25
CA SER A 234 26.75 -44.36 13.58
C SER A 234 25.77 -43.23 13.89
N ALA A 235 24.51 -43.56 14.24
CA ALA A 235 23.47 -42.58 14.56
C ALA A 235 23.49 -42.14 16.03
N TYR A 236 24.17 -42.88 16.91
CA TYR A 236 24.09 -42.69 18.36
C TYR A 236 24.48 -41.30 18.82
N PRO A 237 25.59 -40.67 18.35
CA PRO A 237 26.02 -39.39 18.89
C PRO A 237 24.94 -38.29 18.76
N GLY A 238 24.26 -38.22 17.61
CA GLY A 238 23.21 -37.23 17.38
C GLY A 238 21.94 -37.52 18.16
N ILE A 239 21.51 -38.79 18.22
CA ILE A 239 20.29 -39.18 18.95
C ILE A 239 20.49 -39.05 20.46
N GLU A 240 21.66 -39.42 21.00
CA GLU A 240 21.98 -39.26 22.42
C GLU A 240 22.00 -37.79 22.84
N LEU A 241 22.56 -36.92 22.00
CA LEU A 241 22.53 -35.48 22.23
C LEU A 241 21.09 -34.97 22.29
N ALA A 242 20.24 -35.38 21.34
CA ALA A 242 18.83 -35.00 21.33
C ALA A 242 18.07 -35.50 22.57
N ILE A 243 18.31 -36.75 23.01
CA ILE A 243 17.73 -37.29 24.25
C ILE A 243 18.16 -36.46 25.46
N GLN A 244 19.45 -36.15 25.57
CA GLN A 244 20.00 -35.37 26.68
C GLN A 244 19.37 -33.98 26.73
N VAL A 245 19.29 -33.31 25.58
CA VAL A 245 18.67 -31.99 25.44
C VAL A 245 17.20 -32.01 25.87
N ALA A 246 16.42 -32.97 25.37
CA ALA A 246 15.00 -33.08 25.73
C ALA A 246 14.81 -33.41 27.23
N GLN A 247 15.69 -34.23 27.81
CA GLN A 247 15.71 -34.48 29.26
C GLN A 247 16.04 -33.23 30.06
N SER A 248 17.03 -32.44 29.63
CA SER A 248 17.37 -31.16 30.26
C SER A 248 16.21 -30.16 30.20
N GLY A 249 15.53 -30.06 29.06
CA GLY A 249 14.32 -29.25 28.93
C GLY A 249 13.20 -29.70 29.87
N LEU A 250 12.98 -31.02 29.98
CA LEU A 250 11.96 -31.59 30.86
C LEU A 250 12.27 -31.31 32.34
N MET A 251 13.55 -31.34 32.72
CA MET A 251 13.99 -31.00 34.07
C MET A 251 13.81 -29.52 34.38
N ALA A 252 13.99 -28.63 33.40
CA ALA A 252 13.78 -27.20 33.57
C ALA A 252 12.31 -26.82 33.84
N LEU A 253 11.36 -27.70 33.51
CA LEU A 253 9.94 -27.53 33.81
C LEU A 253 9.53 -28.02 35.21
N ARG A 254 10.41 -28.64 35.99
CA ARG A 254 10.08 -29.18 37.32
C ARG A 254 10.25 -28.14 38.41
#